data_AF-A0A4R9M0E3-F1
#
_entry.id   AF-A0A4R9M0E3-F1
#
_cell.length_a   1.000
_cell.length_b   1.000
_cell.length_c   1.000
_cell.angle_alpha   90.00
_cell.angle_beta   90.00
_cell.angle_gamma   90.00
#
_symmetry.space_group_name_H-M   'P 1'
#
loop_
_entity.id
_entity.type
_entity.pdbx_description
1 polymer ?
#
loop_
_entity_poly.entity_id
_entity_poly.type
_entity_poly.pdbx_seq_one_letter_code
_entity_poly.pdbx_strand_id
1 'polypeptide(L)'
;MKGFVIFLFCILGFSFCLGTGKNQYSDPYSLETLGFLEEVLLDFWSHPESKEKAISRLRYVCRNQDSDDGFLCYTWGLYEYRRGNYEESYSAFEKALDKNPDDTSYKNMLRLSAEKSGNLKNLSEKNEEGKVLAAYSETLQSCKIESKKQSAFPGFLQLAKAGHITKDMLKKGSLADCFATFTESEKSEILPFITNARIQYSKRLVEDRVKSDPFSKVWDTSLYHQGDLGKSGSVYVHPISEAWRQVREAAIQGNESSGREHLKSFLAEIQKVKKKGKTEASLALALERSAKLLLEQDPHYSRLRNLSKEF
;
A
#
# COMPACT_ATOMS: atom_id res chain seq x y z
N MET A 1 -75.38 -18.91 -1.61
CA MET A 1 -75.47 -18.34 -2.97
C MET A 1 -74.30 -17.39 -3.17
N LYS A 2 -73.46 -17.67 -4.17
CA LYS A 2 -72.64 -16.77 -5.03
C LYS A 2 -72.01 -15.52 -4.34
N GLY A 3 -70.70 -15.28 -4.37
CA GLY A 3 -69.69 -15.83 -5.26
C GLY A 3 -68.29 -15.34 -4.91
N PHE A 4 -67.35 -16.13 -5.43
CA PHE A 4 -65.90 -15.97 -5.47
C PHE A 4 -65.49 -14.70 -6.23
N VAL A 5 -64.53 -13.94 -5.70
CA VAL A 5 -63.64 -13.09 -6.50
C VAL A 5 -62.21 -13.34 -6.03
N ILE A 6 -61.52 -14.22 -6.76
CA ILE A 6 -60.06 -14.36 -6.73
C ILE A 6 -59.47 -13.18 -7.50
N PHE A 7 -58.64 -12.37 -6.86
CA PHE A 7 -57.69 -11.51 -7.56
C PHE A 7 -56.32 -12.18 -7.55
N LEU A 8 -56.03 -12.87 -8.65
CA LEU A 8 -54.70 -13.34 -9.03
C LEU A 8 -53.93 -12.14 -9.59
N PHE A 9 -53.00 -11.59 -8.83
CA PHE A 9 -51.97 -10.68 -9.36
C PHE A 9 -50.65 -11.46 -9.50
N CYS A 10 -50.40 -11.92 -10.72
CA CYS A 10 -49.09 -12.30 -11.20
C CYS A 10 -48.19 -11.06 -11.23
N ILE A 11 -47.27 -10.94 -10.26
CA ILE A 11 -46.10 -10.07 -10.42
C ILE A 11 -44.93 -11.00 -10.77
N LEU A 12 -44.78 -11.18 -12.08
CA LEU A 12 -43.59 -11.70 -12.72
C LEU A 12 -42.45 -10.68 -12.53
N GLY A 13 -41.31 -11.18 -12.07
CA GLY A 13 -40.00 -10.81 -12.59
C GLY A 13 -39.59 -9.35 -12.47
N PHE A 14 -39.24 -8.91 -11.26
CA PHE A 14 -38.09 -8.03 -11.08
C PHE A 14 -37.15 -8.67 -10.08
N SER A 15 -36.30 -9.57 -10.58
CA SER A 15 -35.04 -9.89 -9.94
C SER A 15 -34.24 -8.60 -9.86
N PHE A 16 -34.40 -7.87 -8.75
CA PHE A 16 -33.42 -6.89 -8.32
C PHE A 16 -32.13 -7.68 -8.08
N CYS A 17 -31.25 -7.66 -9.09
CA CYS A 17 -29.83 -7.82 -8.88
C CYS A 17 -29.38 -6.68 -7.95
N LEU A 18 -29.60 -6.85 -6.66
CA LEU A 18 -28.76 -6.26 -5.64
C LEU A 18 -27.40 -6.91 -5.83
N GLY A 19 -26.63 -6.38 -6.78
CA GLY A 19 -25.19 -6.54 -6.75
C GLY A 19 -24.76 -6.06 -5.38
N THR A 20 -24.37 -7.00 -4.53
CA THR A 20 -23.65 -6.70 -3.30
C THR A 20 -22.38 -5.99 -3.73
N GLY A 21 -22.42 -4.66 -3.79
CA GLY A 21 -21.22 -3.85 -3.84
C GLY A 21 -20.37 -4.34 -2.68
N LYS A 22 -19.22 -4.96 -3.01
CA LYS A 22 -18.26 -5.42 -2.02
C LYS A 22 -18.04 -4.24 -1.06
N ASN A 23 -18.51 -4.42 0.17
CA ASN A 23 -18.40 -3.43 1.20
C ASN A 23 -16.91 -3.16 1.35
N GLN A 24 -16.46 -1.92 1.13
CA GLN A 24 -15.03 -1.56 1.09
C GLN A 24 -14.33 -1.70 2.47
N TYR A 25 -15.09 -2.18 3.46
CA TYR A 25 -14.74 -2.41 4.87
C TYR A 25 -15.09 -3.84 5.35
N SER A 26 -15.41 -4.81 4.47
CA SER A 26 -15.48 -6.20 4.92
C SER A 26 -14.06 -6.66 5.25
N ASP A 27 -13.88 -7.22 6.45
CA ASP A 27 -12.63 -7.90 6.78
C ASP A 27 -12.26 -8.85 5.63
N PRO A 28 -10.98 -8.86 5.18
CA PRO A 28 -10.57 -9.65 4.03
C PRO A 28 -10.70 -11.16 4.24
N TYR A 29 -10.98 -11.59 5.48
CA TYR A 29 -11.09 -12.98 5.90
C TYR A 29 -12.41 -13.20 6.63
N SER A 30 -12.99 -14.38 6.42
CA SER A 30 -14.21 -14.76 7.15
C SER A 30 -13.92 -14.91 8.65
N LEU A 31 -14.93 -14.68 9.50
CA LEU A 31 -14.81 -14.89 10.95
C LEU A 31 -14.49 -16.35 11.28
N GLU A 32 -14.97 -17.29 10.45
CA GLU A 32 -14.62 -18.72 10.54
C GLU A 32 -13.13 -18.96 10.26
N THR A 33 -12.59 -18.36 9.19
CA THR A 33 -11.15 -18.40 8.87
C THR A 33 -10.32 -17.88 10.05
N LEU A 34 -10.72 -16.75 10.63
CA LEU A 34 -10.00 -16.11 11.74
C LEU A 34 -10.08 -16.95 13.03
N GLY A 35 -11.27 -17.46 13.37
CA GLY A 35 -11.46 -18.33 14.54
C GLY A 35 -10.67 -19.63 14.44
N PHE A 36 -10.67 -20.27 13.27
CA PHE A 36 -9.85 -21.46 13.03
C PHE A 36 -8.35 -21.16 13.17
N LEU A 37 -7.89 -20.03 12.63
CA LEU A 37 -6.48 -19.65 12.77
C LEU A 37 -6.10 -19.39 14.22
N GLU A 38 -6.97 -18.75 15.00
CA GLU A 38 -6.76 -18.56 16.43
C GLU A 38 -6.57 -19.89 17.15
N GLU A 39 -7.44 -20.87 16.91
CA GLU A 39 -7.29 -22.22 17.48
C GLU A 39 -5.95 -22.86 17.10
N VAL A 40 -5.57 -22.80 15.81
CA VAL A 40 -4.30 -23.35 15.31
C VAL A 40 -3.12 -22.66 15.97
N LEU A 41 -3.17 -21.34 16.16
CA LEU A 41 -2.10 -20.57 16.81
C LEU A 41 -1.97 -20.95 18.29
N LEU A 42 -3.08 -21.06 19.01
CA LEU A 42 -3.08 -21.49 20.41
C LEU A 42 -2.49 -22.90 20.56
N ASP A 43 -2.90 -23.84 19.70
CA ASP A 43 -2.34 -25.19 19.68
C ASP A 43 -0.84 -25.18 19.35
N PHE A 44 -0.42 -24.37 18.38
CA PHE A 44 0.97 -24.29 17.92
C PHE A 44 1.94 -23.84 19.02
N TRP A 45 1.54 -22.87 19.84
CA TRP A 45 2.38 -22.31 20.89
C TRP A 45 2.23 -23.01 22.26
N SER A 46 1.32 -23.98 22.38
CA SER A 46 1.09 -24.69 23.64
C SER A 46 2.26 -25.60 24.03
N HIS A 47 2.53 -26.66 23.27
CA HIS A 47 3.59 -27.67 23.51
C HIS A 47 4.10 -28.25 22.17
N PRO A 48 5.34 -28.80 22.12
CA PRO A 48 5.95 -29.31 20.88
C PRO A 48 5.13 -30.38 20.14
N GLU A 49 4.46 -31.29 20.84
CA GLU A 49 3.59 -32.30 20.21
C GLU A 49 2.31 -31.70 19.61
N SER A 50 1.78 -30.64 20.24
CA SER A 50 0.62 -29.91 19.73
C SER A 50 0.95 -29.13 18.46
N LYS A 51 2.21 -28.73 18.29
CA LYS A 51 2.69 -28.02 17.10
C LYS A 51 2.49 -28.81 15.81
N GLU A 52 2.88 -30.08 15.78
CA GLU A 52 2.71 -30.92 14.58
C GLU A 52 1.23 -31.20 14.30
N LYS A 53 0.41 -31.34 15.35
CA LYS A 53 -1.05 -31.47 15.21
C LYS A 53 -1.66 -30.21 14.61
N ALA A 54 -1.26 -29.03 15.10
CA ALA A 54 -1.71 -27.74 14.59
C ALA A 54 -1.37 -27.56 13.10
N ILE A 55 -0.12 -27.86 12.71
CA ILE A 55 0.31 -27.82 11.30
C ILE A 55 -0.47 -28.83 10.46
N SER A 56 -0.69 -30.05 10.97
CA SER A 56 -1.46 -31.07 10.26
C SER A 56 -2.92 -30.66 10.04
N ARG A 57 -3.57 -30.04 11.06
CA ARG A 57 -4.91 -29.45 10.94
C ARG A 57 -4.93 -28.37 9.87
N LEU A 58 -3.99 -27.43 9.91
CA LEU A 58 -3.89 -26.33 8.96
C LEU A 58 -3.69 -26.83 7.53
N ARG A 59 -2.82 -27.83 7.33
CA ARG A 59 -2.62 -28.52 6.05
C ARG A 59 -3.89 -29.21 5.57
N TYR A 60 -4.59 -29.91 6.47
CA TYR A 60 -5.84 -30.60 6.13
C TYR A 60 -6.91 -29.61 5.66
N VAL A 61 -7.09 -28.51 6.37
CA VAL A 61 -8.05 -27.46 6.03
C VAL A 61 -7.69 -26.82 4.70
N CYS A 62 -6.46 -26.34 4.51
CA CYS A 62 -6.01 -25.79 3.22
C CYS A 62 -6.22 -26.76 2.06
N ARG A 63 -6.05 -28.08 2.28
CA ARG A 63 -6.15 -29.06 1.19
C ARG A 63 -7.57 -29.45 0.82
N ASN A 64 -8.48 -29.50 1.79
CA ASN A 64 -9.76 -30.18 1.66
C ASN A 64 -10.98 -29.28 1.88
N GLN A 65 -10.82 -28.14 2.55
CA GLN A 65 -11.92 -27.20 2.73
C GLN A 65 -11.86 -26.12 1.66
N ASP A 66 -13.04 -25.77 1.15
CA ASP A 66 -13.21 -24.68 0.21
C ASP A 66 -13.31 -23.37 0.99
N SER A 67 -12.18 -22.83 1.44
CA SER A 67 -12.15 -21.46 1.94
C SER A 67 -12.22 -20.50 0.77
N ASP A 68 -12.98 -19.42 0.94
CA ASP A 68 -13.08 -18.34 -0.06
C ASP A 68 -11.76 -17.58 -0.24
N ASP A 69 -10.87 -17.66 0.75
CA ASP A 69 -9.58 -16.99 0.77
C ASP A 69 -8.40 -17.98 0.79
N GLY A 70 -7.27 -17.58 0.18
CA GLY A 70 -6.03 -18.34 0.18
C GLY A 70 -5.20 -18.24 1.47
N PHE A 71 -5.72 -17.60 2.52
CA PHE A 71 -4.92 -17.20 3.68
C PHE A 71 -4.45 -18.38 4.51
N LEU A 72 -5.30 -19.39 4.75
CA LEU A 72 -4.91 -20.59 5.50
C LEU A 72 -3.81 -21.38 4.79
N CYS A 73 -3.88 -21.46 3.46
CA CYS A 73 -2.83 -22.06 2.64
C CYS A 73 -1.54 -21.24 2.69
N TYR A 74 -1.63 -19.92 2.65
CA TYR A 74 -0.48 -19.03 2.83
C TYR A 74 0.17 -19.22 4.21
N THR A 75 -0.62 -19.27 5.30
CA THR A 75 -0.13 -19.52 6.65
C THR A 75 0.59 -20.88 6.73
N TRP A 76 -0.02 -21.93 6.18
CA TRP A 76 0.62 -23.25 6.13
C TRP A 76 1.96 -23.20 5.38
N GLY A 77 1.97 -22.58 4.20
CA GLY A 77 3.17 -22.41 3.38
C GLY A 77 4.29 -21.68 4.11
N LEU A 78 3.98 -20.65 4.89
CA LEU A 78 4.95 -19.93 5.72
C LEU A 78 5.56 -20.82 6.80
N TYR A 79 4.75 -21.66 7.46
CA TYR A 79 5.26 -22.58 8.47
C TYR A 79 6.19 -23.62 7.86
N GLU A 80 5.81 -24.22 6.73
CA GLU A 80 6.66 -25.21 6.05
C GLU A 80 7.95 -24.58 5.52
N TYR A 81 7.88 -23.36 4.97
CA TYR A 81 9.06 -22.61 4.53
C TYR A 81 10.07 -22.44 5.66
N ARG A 82 9.60 -22.05 6.85
CA ARG A 82 10.45 -21.84 8.03
C ARG A 82 11.05 -23.13 8.58
N ARG A 83 10.39 -24.27 8.36
CA ARG A 83 10.89 -25.60 8.74
C ARG A 83 11.88 -26.17 7.73
N GLY A 84 12.04 -25.53 6.56
CA GLY A 84 12.86 -26.02 5.45
C GLY A 84 12.14 -27.03 4.55
N ASN A 85 10.85 -27.25 4.77
CA ASN A 85 9.99 -28.11 3.93
C ASN A 85 9.52 -27.31 2.71
N TYR A 86 10.46 -26.99 1.82
CA TYR A 86 10.21 -26.07 0.71
C TYR A 86 9.24 -26.63 -0.34
N GLU A 87 9.12 -27.95 -0.45
CA GLU A 87 8.20 -28.61 -1.39
C GLU A 87 6.74 -28.46 -0.96
N GLU A 88 6.46 -28.73 0.33
CA GLU A 88 5.16 -28.50 0.93
C GLU A 88 4.82 -27.02 0.93
N SER A 89 5.80 -26.17 1.19
CA SER A 89 5.66 -24.72 1.12
C SER A 89 5.28 -24.24 -0.29
N TYR A 90 5.96 -24.75 -1.32
CA TYR A 90 5.63 -24.50 -2.72
C TYR A 90 4.18 -24.89 -3.02
N SER A 91 3.80 -26.13 -2.71
CA SER A 91 2.44 -26.64 -2.90
C SER A 91 1.37 -25.80 -2.18
N ALA A 92 1.68 -25.31 -0.98
CA ALA A 92 0.78 -24.49 -0.20
C ALA A 92 0.56 -23.11 -0.83
N PHE A 93 1.63 -22.46 -1.29
CA PHE A 93 1.53 -21.15 -1.94
C PHE A 93 0.88 -21.22 -3.32
N GLU A 94 1.00 -22.34 -4.04
CA GLU A 94 0.23 -22.56 -5.26
C GLU A 94 -1.27 -22.52 -4.98
N LYS A 95 -1.74 -23.27 -3.97
CA LYS A 95 -3.15 -23.25 -3.58
C LYS A 95 -3.60 -21.87 -3.09
N ALA A 96 -2.75 -21.16 -2.36
CA ALA A 96 -3.06 -19.80 -1.93
C ALA A 96 -3.26 -18.86 -3.13
N LEU A 97 -2.42 -19.00 -4.16
CA LEU A 97 -2.50 -18.20 -5.39
C LEU A 97 -3.69 -18.59 -6.27
N ASP A 98 -4.07 -19.88 -6.31
CA ASP A 98 -5.29 -20.32 -7.01
C ASP A 98 -6.54 -19.62 -6.48
N LYS A 99 -6.56 -19.32 -5.17
CA LYS A 99 -7.65 -18.58 -4.51
C LYS A 99 -7.55 -17.07 -4.74
N ASN A 100 -6.35 -16.51 -4.65
CA ASN A 100 -6.10 -15.08 -4.78
C ASN A 100 -4.99 -14.81 -5.82
N PRO A 101 -5.29 -14.88 -7.14
CA PRO A 101 -4.27 -14.85 -8.19
C PRO A 101 -3.46 -13.57 -8.27
N ASP A 102 -3.93 -12.46 -7.71
CA ASP A 102 -3.27 -11.16 -7.76
C ASP A 102 -2.44 -10.83 -6.50
N ASP A 103 -2.42 -11.71 -5.49
CA ASP A 103 -1.71 -11.43 -4.25
C ASP A 103 -0.19 -11.46 -4.45
N THR A 104 0.45 -10.30 -4.28
CA THR A 104 1.89 -10.12 -4.49
C THR A 104 2.74 -10.84 -3.44
N SER A 105 2.22 -11.04 -2.23
CA SER A 105 2.91 -11.76 -1.17
C SER A 105 2.92 -13.26 -1.49
N TYR A 106 1.80 -13.79 -2.00
CA TYR A 106 1.69 -15.20 -2.39
C TYR A 106 2.61 -15.50 -3.56
N LYS A 107 2.62 -14.64 -4.60
CA LYS A 107 3.54 -14.74 -5.74
C LYS A 107 5.01 -14.76 -5.31
N ASN A 108 5.40 -13.85 -4.42
CA ASN A 108 6.78 -13.79 -3.95
C ASN A 108 7.16 -15.04 -3.13
N MET A 109 6.27 -15.52 -2.26
CA MET A 109 6.53 -16.70 -1.46
C MET A 109 6.52 -18.00 -2.28
N LEU A 110 5.63 -18.13 -3.27
CA LEU A 110 5.66 -19.21 -4.25
C LEU A 110 7.01 -19.25 -4.97
N ARG A 111 7.44 -18.10 -5.49
CA ARG A 111 8.72 -17.94 -6.17
C ARG A 111 9.91 -18.35 -5.27
N LEU A 112 9.95 -17.87 -4.03
CA LEU A 112 11.02 -18.20 -3.08
C LEU A 112 11.02 -19.70 -2.73
N SER A 113 9.85 -20.30 -2.58
CA SER A 113 9.72 -21.72 -2.28
C SER A 113 10.19 -22.57 -3.47
N ALA A 114 9.80 -22.19 -4.70
CA ALA A 114 10.28 -22.83 -5.92
C ALA A 114 11.80 -22.74 -6.08
N GLU A 115 12.37 -21.58 -5.73
CA GLU A 115 13.82 -21.36 -5.74
C GLU A 115 14.53 -22.34 -4.78
N LYS A 116 13.96 -22.57 -3.60
CA LYS A 116 14.55 -23.41 -2.55
C LYS A 116 14.28 -24.90 -2.73
N SER A 117 13.16 -25.28 -3.32
CA SER A 117 12.81 -26.67 -3.61
C SER A 117 13.34 -27.18 -4.95
N GLY A 118 13.79 -26.29 -5.85
CA GLY A 118 14.22 -26.64 -7.20
C GLY A 118 13.07 -26.68 -8.23
N ASN A 119 11.88 -26.21 -7.87
CA ASN A 119 10.68 -26.21 -8.74
C ASN A 119 10.59 -25.03 -9.71
N LEU A 120 11.66 -24.26 -9.94
CA LEU A 120 11.63 -23.12 -10.88
C LEU A 120 11.19 -23.53 -12.29
N LYS A 121 11.60 -24.72 -12.74
CA LYS A 121 11.17 -25.28 -14.03
C LYS A 121 9.66 -25.59 -14.04
N ASN A 122 9.15 -26.22 -12.99
CA ASN A 122 7.71 -26.48 -12.89
C ASN A 122 6.91 -25.18 -12.89
N LEU A 123 7.36 -24.18 -12.11
CA LEU A 123 6.75 -22.87 -12.05
C LEU A 123 6.73 -22.18 -13.42
N SER A 124 7.81 -22.27 -14.19
CA SER A 124 7.92 -21.61 -15.50
C SER A 124 7.01 -22.23 -16.57
N GLU A 125 6.68 -23.51 -16.45
CA GLU A 125 5.82 -24.25 -17.38
C GLU A 125 4.31 -24.04 -17.13
N LYS A 126 3.93 -23.48 -15.96
CA LYS A 126 2.51 -23.34 -15.59
C LYS A 126 1.76 -22.29 -16.39
N ASN A 127 2.28 -21.07 -16.45
CA ASN A 127 1.66 -19.94 -17.14
C ASN A 127 2.68 -18.82 -17.35
N GLU A 128 2.30 -17.75 -18.07
CA GLU A 128 3.19 -16.61 -18.34
C GLU A 128 3.66 -15.92 -17.05
N GLU A 129 2.83 -15.88 -16.00
CA GLU A 129 3.24 -15.29 -14.73
C GLU A 129 4.29 -16.15 -14.01
N GLY A 130 4.10 -17.47 -13.97
CA GLY A 130 5.07 -18.43 -13.44
C GLY A 130 6.40 -18.36 -14.20
N LYS A 131 6.35 -18.20 -15.53
CA LYS A 131 7.54 -17.96 -16.36
C LYS A 131 8.27 -16.69 -15.96
N VAL A 132 7.56 -15.59 -15.69
CA VAL A 132 8.16 -14.35 -15.19
C VAL A 132 8.77 -14.55 -13.80
N LEU A 133 8.05 -15.20 -12.87
CA LEU A 133 8.54 -15.43 -11.51
C LEU A 133 9.80 -16.31 -11.49
N ALA A 134 9.83 -17.36 -12.30
CA ALA A 134 10.98 -18.23 -12.47
C ALA A 134 12.18 -17.47 -13.05
N ALA A 135 11.97 -16.75 -14.17
CA ALA A 135 13.01 -15.92 -14.78
C ALA A 135 13.55 -14.86 -13.81
N TYR A 136 12.70 -14.30 -12.94
CA TYR A 136 13.11 -13.35 -11.91
C TYR A 136 14.05 -13.99 -10.88
N SER A 137 13.72 -15.18 -10.37
CA SER A 137 14.60 -15.92 -9.45
C SER A 137 15.93 -16.29 -10.11
N GLU A 138 15.89 -16.85 -11.31
CA GLU A 138 17.09 -17.28 -12.04
C GLU A 138 18.02 -16.09 -12.33
N THR A 139 17.45 -14.95 -12.75
CA THR A 139 18.21 -13.71 -12.98
C THR A 139 18.88 -13.25 -11.68
N LEU A 140 18.14 -13.22 -10.56
CA LEU A 140 18.70 -12.85 -9.27
C LEU A 140 19.79 -13.81 -8.80
N GLN A 141 19.66 -15.11 -9.04
CA GLN A 141 20.69 -16.10 -8.71
C GLN A 141 21.96 -15.87 -9.53
N SER A 142 21.82 -15.67 -10.85
CA SER A 142 22.95 -15.36 -11.73
C SER A 142 23.66 -14.07 -11.33
N CYS A 143 22.92 -13.07 -10.84
CA CYS A 143 23.51 -11.81 -10.38
C CYS A 143 24.24 -11.91 -9.04
N LYS A 144 23.89 -12.86 -8.18
CA LYS A 144 24.58 -13.08 -6.90
C LYS A 144 25.92 -13.79 -7.07
N ILE A 145 26.12 -14.53 -8.15
CA ILE A 145 27.33 -15.31 -8.42
C ILE A 145 28.20 -14.55 -9.41
N GLU A 146 29.39 -14.09 -8.99
CA GLU A 146 30.26 -13.25 -9.81
C GLU A 146 30.52 -13.83 -11.21
N SER A 147 30.81 -15.13 -11.28
CA SER A 147 31.09 -15.83 -12.55
C SER A 147 29.88 -15.97 -13.47
N LYS A 148 28.66 -15.74 -12.98
CA LYS A 148 27.41 -15.87 -13.74
C LYS A 148 26.75 -14.54 -14.07
N LYS A 149 27.30 -13.40 -13.63
CA LYS A 149 26.67 -12.08 -13.87
C LYS A 149 26.41 -11.83 -15.36
N GLN A 150 27.37 -12.13 -16.23
CA GLN A 150 27.20 -11.97 -17.69
C GLN A 150 26.08 -12.86 -18.26
N SER A 151 25.86 -14.05 -17.68
CA SER A 151 24.77 -14.94 -18.11
C SER A 151 23.38 -14.47 -17.69
N ALA A 152 23.26 -13.40 -16.91
CA ALA A 152 21.98 -12.84 -16.49
C ALA A 152 21.31 -11.99 -17.58
N PHE A 153 22.02 -11.61 -18.65
CA PHE A 153 21.50 -10.72 -19.70
C PHE A 153 20.17 -11.19 -20.32
N PRO A 154 20.01 -12.47 -20.75
CA PRO A 154 18.74 -12.93 -21.34
C PRO A 154 17.55 -12.79 -20.39
N GLY A 155 17.76 -13.10 -19.10
CA GLY A 155 16.76 -12.96 -18.05
C GLY A 155 16.39 -11.50 -17.81
N PHE A 156 17.38 -10.59 -17.77
CA PHE A 156 17.14 -9.15 -17.72
C PHE A 156 16.28 -8.65 -18.87
N LEU A 157 16.61 -9.03 -20.10
CA LEU A 157 15.89 -8.59 -21.28
C LEU A 157 14.45 -9.10 -21.28
N GLN A 158 14.24 -10.35 -20.89
CA GLN A 158 12.91 -10.93 -20.74
C GLN A 158 12.08 -10.17 -19.70
N LEU A 159 12.64 -9.94 -18.51
CA LEU A 159 11.95 -9.23 -17.42
C LEU A 159 11.68 -7.76 -17.77
N ALA A 160 12.60 -7.11 -18.47
CA ALA A 160 12.43 -5.74 -18.93
C ALA A 160 11.29 -5.65 -19.95
N LYS A 161 11.25 -6.53 -20.96
CA LYS A 161 10.16 -6.60 -21.95
C LYS A 161 8.80 -6.88 -21.32
N ALA A 162 8.76 -7.69 -20.26
CA ALA A 162 7.56 -7.96 -19.49
C ALA A 162 7.19 -6.82 -18.50
N GLY A 163 8.02 -5.77 -18.39
CA GLY A 163 7.76 -4.60 -17.55
C GLY A 163 8.04 -4.79 -16.06
N HIS A 164 8.84 -5.80 -15.69
CA HIS A 164 9.18 -6.13 -14.30
C HIS A 164 10.51 -5.54 -13.82
N ILE A 165 11.26 -4.87 -14.70
CA ILE A 165 12.48 -4.13 -14.33
C ILE A 165 12.20 -2.63 -14.37
N THR A 166 12.51 -1.96 -13.26
CA THR A 166 12.32 -0.51 -13.12
C THR A 166 13.64 0.24 -13.11
N LYS A 167 13.59 1.54 -13.39
CA LYS A 167 14.77 2.41 -13.35
C LYS A 167 15.48 2.41 -11.98
N ASP A 168 14.74 2.22 -10.89
CA ASP A 168 15.32 2.18 -9.55
C ASP A 168 16.06 0.86 -9.27
N MET A 169 15.57 -0.26 -9.81
CA MET A 169 16.23 -1.56 -9.71
C MET A 169 17.57 -1.61 -10.44
N LEU A 170 17.74 -0.79 -11.49
CA LEU A 170 19.03 -0.64 -12.19
C LEU A 170 20.02 0.28 -11.46
N LYS A 171 19.56 1.03 -10.45
CA LYS A 171 20.40 1.97 -9.69
C LYS A 171 20.75 1.47 -8.29
N LYS A 172 19.95 0.56 -7.73
CA LYS A 172 20.09 0.09 -6.35
C LYS A 172 19.81 -1.41 -6.24
N GLY A 173 20.54 -2.08 -5.34
CA GLY A 173 20.34 -3.49 -5.02
C GLY A 173 21.06 -4.45 -5.98
N SER A 174 20.78 -5.74 -5.84
CA SER A 174 21.54 -6.81 -6.53
C SER A 174 21.46 -6.78 -8.06
N LEU A 175 20.39 -6.21 -8.62
CA LEU A 175 20.27 -6.07 -10.08
C LEU A 175 21.12 -4.90 -10.61
N ALA A 176 21.37 -3.86 -9.81
CA ALA A 176 22.19 -2.73 -10.23
C ALA A 176 23.66 -3.14 -10.42
N ASP A 177 24.20 -3.89 -9.45
CA ASP A 177 25.57 -4.40 -9.52
C ASP A 177 25.76 -5.32 -10.73
N CYS A 178 24.75 -6.13 -11.03
CA CYS A 178 24.72 -7.04 -12.18
C CYS A 178 24.67 -6.26 -13.50
N PHE A 179 23.73 -5.32 -13.61
CA PHE A 179 23.55 -4.48 -14.79
C PHE A 179 24.78 -3.62 -15.11
N ALA A 180 25.51 -3.18 -14.09
CA ALA A 180 26.76 -2.44 -14.26
C ALA A 180 27.84 -3.23 -15.01
N THR A 181 27.83 -4.58 -14.90
CA THR A 181 28.79 -5.46 -15.59
C THR A 181 28.46 -5.71 -17.06
N PHE A 182 27.27 -5.33 -17.53
CA PHE A 182 26.88 -5.51 -18.92
C PHE A 182 27.64 -4.55 -19.84
N THR A 183 27.83 -5.00 -21.08
CA THR A 183 28.37 -4.19 -22.17
C THR A 183 27.40 -3.08 -22.56
N GLU A 184 27.90 -2.03 -23.22
CA GLU A 184 27.04 -0.95 -23.69
C GLU A 184 26.00 -1.43 -24.72
N SER A 185 26.32 -2.47 -25.51
CA SER A 185 25.36 -3.10 -26.42
C SER A 185 24.19 -3.72 -25.65
N GLU A 186 24.47 -4.54 -24.64
CA GLU A 186 23.44 -5.19 -23.81
C GLU A 186 22.57 -4.17 -23.07
N LYS A 187 23.21 -3.12 -22.51
CA LYS A 187 22.47 -2.02 -21.86
C LYS A 187 21.52 -1.34 -22.85
N SER A 188 21.97 -1.09 -24.09
CA SER A 188 21.16 -0.44 -25.12
C SER A 188 19.93 -1.26 -25.53
N GLU A 189 19.97 -2.58 -25.41
CA GLU A 189 18.82 -3.46 -25.66
C GLU A 189 17.81 -3.48 -24.51
N ILE A 190 18.28 -3.34 -23.26
CA ILE A 190 17.43 -3.38 -22.07
C ILE A 190 16.73 -2.03 -21.83
N LEU A 191 17.47 -0.92 -21.92
CA LEU A 191 17.02 0.41 -21.54
C LEU A 191 15.69 0.86 -22.18
N PRO A 192 15.36 0.55 -23.45
CA PRO A 192 14.08 0.92 -24.07
C PRO A 192 12.85 0.36 -23.37
N PHE A 193 12.97 -0.77 -22.67
CA PHE A 193 11.86 -1.43 -21.99
C PHE A 193 11.74 -1.06 -20.51
N ILE A 194 12.68 -0.27 -19.98
CA ILE A 194 12.70 0.08 -18.56
C ILE A 194 11.62 1.10 -18.21
N THR A 195 10.79 0.74 -17.23
CA THR A 195 9.70 1.60 -16.76
C THR A 195 10.07 2.31 -15.46
N ASN A 196 9.37 3.39 -15.14
CA ASN A 196 9.40 3.95 -13.79
C ASN A 196 8.62 3.04 -12.85
N ALA A 197 9.05 2.95 -11.58
CA ALA A 197 8.33 2.18 -10.59
C ALA A 197 6.87 2.65 -10.49
N ARG A 198 5.92 1.74 -10.68
CA ARG A 198 4.47 2.04 -10.64
C ARG A 198 4.03 2.55 -9.25
N ILE A 199 4.73 2.16 -8.19
CA ILE A 199 4.42 2.53 -6.80
C ILE A 199 5.67 3.09 -6.15
N GLN A 200 5.64 4.38 -5.81
CA GLN A 200 6.62 4.99 -4.92
C GLN A 200 6.15 4.79 -3.48
N TYR A 201 6.69 3.79 -2.78
CA TYR A 201 6.29 3.48 -1.39
C TYR A 201 6.43 4.68 -0.45
N SER A 202 7.44 5.53 -0.65
CA SER A 202 7.58 6.79 0.08
C SER A 202 6.37 7.70 -0.10
N LYS A 203 5.90 7.86 -1.35
CA LYS A 203 4.71 8.65 -1.67
C LYS A 203 3.45 8.03 -1.07
N ARG A 204 3.28 6.71 -1.21
CA ARG A 204 2.12 6.00 -0.66
C ARG A 204 2.07 6.06 0.87
N LEU A 205 3.22 5.92 1.54
CA LEU A 205 3.31 6.09 2.99
C LEU A 205 2.89 7.49 3.43
N VAL A 206 3.32 8.53 2.69
CA VAL A 206 2.88 9.90 2.95
C VAL A 206 1.37 10.03 2.73
N GLU A 207 0.83 9.49 1.64
CA GLU A 207 -0.63 9.48 1.36
C GLU A 207 -1.42 8.79 2.48
N ASP A 208 -0.95 7.64 2.98
CA ASP A 208 -1.59 6.89 4.06
C ASP A 208 -1.53 7.66 5.39
N ARG A 209 -0.39 8.33 5.69
CA ARG A 209 -0.25 9.20 6.86
C ARG A 209 -1.12 10.44 6.79
N VAL A 210 -1.20 11.08 5.63
CA VAL A 210 -2.12 12.20 5.38
C VAL A 210 -3.57 11.73 5.54
N LYS A 211 -3.92 10.56 5.02
CA LYS A 211 -5.29 10.03 5.15
C LYS A 211 -5.68 9.74 6.61
N SER A 212 -4.75 9.27 7.44
CA SER A 212 -5.00 8.96 8.85
C SER A 212 -4.92 10.18 9.77
N ASP A 213 -4.30 11.27 9.33
CA ASP A 213 -4.16 12.50 10.11
C ASP A 213 -5.51 13.27 10.18
N PRO A 214 -6.07 13.50 11.38
CA PRO A 214 -7.32 14.22 11.54
C PRO A 214 -7.29 15.63 10.93
N PHE A 215 -6.14 16.32 10.96
CA PHE A 215 -6.00 17.68 10.45
C PHE A 215 -6.05 17.76 8.91
N SER A 216 -5.85 16.65 8.20
CA SER A 216 -5.91 16.63 6.72
C SER A 216 -7.26 17.01 6.14
N LYS A 217 -8.32 17.02 6.97
CA LYS A 217 -9.64 17.54 6.62
C LYS A 217 -9.71 19.07 6.48
N VAL A 218 -8.79 19.79 7.13
CA VAL A 218 -8.83 21.25 7.28
C VAL A 218 -7.50 21.93 6.98
N TRP A 219 -6.44 21.15 6.77
CA TRP A 219 -5.07 21.60 6.60
C TRP A 219 -4.29 20.63 5.72
N ASP A 220 -3.41 21.15 4.86
CA ASP A 220 -2.48 20.34 4.08
C ASP A 220 -1.31 19.87 4.97
N THR A 221 -1.37 18.60 5.38
CA THR A 221 -0.34 17.96 6.20
C THR A 221 0.71 17.23 5.37
N SER A 222 0.62 17.25 4.04
CA SER A 222 1.49 16.45 3.15
C SER A 222 2.96 16.79 3.33
N LEU A 223 3.32 18.08 3.41
CA LEU A 223 4.69 18.54 3.64
C LEU A 223 5.22 18.14 5.01
N TYR A 224 4.38 18.22 6.05
CA TYR A 224 4.73 17.76 7.39
C TYR A 224 5.09 16.27 7.38
N HIS A 225 4.27 15.44 6.74
CA HIS A 225 4.52 14.00 6.62
C HIS A 225 5.70 13.64 5.70
N GLN A 226 6.08 14.55 4.79
CA GLN A 226 7.29 14.45 3.97
C GLN A 226 8.56 14.89 4.71
N GLY A 227 8.42 15.53 5.89
CA GLY A 227 9.55 16.13 6.60
C GLY A 227 10.11 17.40 5.93
N ASP A 228 9.32 18.03 5.06
CA ASP A 228 9.67 19.29 4.40
C ASP A 228 8.97 20.46 5.09
N LEU A 229 9.69 21.57 5.27
CA LEU A 229 9.14 22.81 5.83
C LEU A 229 8.44 23.68 4.77
N GLY A 230 8.39 23.21 3.51
CA GLY A 230 7.80 23.89 2.38
C GLY A 230 8.69 25.03 1.90
N LYS A 231 9.13 24.97 0.63
CA LYS A 231 9.86 26.06 -0.04
C LYS A 231 8.89 27.06 -0.66
N SER A 232 9.34 28.29 -0.91
CA SER A 232 8.57 29.26 -1.70
C SER A 232 8.26 28.66 -3.09
N GLY A 233 6.98 28.69 -3.49
CA GLY A 233 6.48 28.01 -4.69
C GLY A 233 5.87 26.61 -4.47
N SER A 234 5.80 26.10 -3.23
CA SER A 234 5.06 24.86 -2.95
C SER A 234 3.55 25.08 -3.11
N VAL A 235 2.87 24.20 -3.85
CA VAL A 235 1.41 24.26 -4.06
C VAL A 235 0.72 23.55 -2.90
N TYR A 236 -0.07 24.30 -2.13
CA TYR A 236 -0.87 23.75 -1.04
C TYR A 236 -2.28 23.43 -1.55
N VAL A 237 -2.79 22.25 -1.21
CA VAL A 237 -4.12 21.81 -1.68
C VAL A 237 -5.23 22.51 -0.90
N HIS A 238 -4.98 22.87 0.37
CA HIS A 238 -6.00 23.43 1.24
C HIS A 238 -5.93 24.98 1.34
N PRO A 239 -7.04 25.71 1.16
CA PRO A 239 -7.07 27.18 1.23
C PRO A 239 -6.54 27.77 2.53
N ILE A 240 -6.83 27.13 3.67
CA ILE A 240 -6.31 27.56 4.99
C ILE A 240 -4.77 27.50 5.01
N SER A 241 -4.19 26.44 4.47
CA SER A 241 -2.73 26.25 4.45
C SER A 241 -2.04 27.24 3.53
N GLU A 242 -2.65 27.52 2.38
CA GLU A 242 -2.18 28.54 1.45
C GLU A 242 -2.24 29.95 2.06
N ALA A 243 -3.35 30.30 2.74
CA ALA A 243 -3.46 31.59 3.41
C ALA A 243 -2.42 31.76 4.52
N TRP A 244 -2.16 30.71 5.31
CA TRP A 244 -1.12 30.76 6.34
C TRP A 244 0.31 30.81 5.76
N ARG A 245 0.56 30.12 4.64
CA ARG A 245 1.83 30.24 3.91
C ARG A 245 2.12 31.70 3.56
N GLN A 246 1.12 32.42 3.06
CA GLN A 246 1.26 33.83 2.71
C GLN A 246 1.51 34.72 3.95
N VAL A 247 0.90 34.41 5.10
CA VAL A 247 1.23 35.07 6.39
C VAL A 247 2.70 34.84 6.76
N ARG A 248 3.19 33.60 6.63
CA ARG A 248 4.59 33.27 6.89
C ARG A 248 5.55 34.00 5.95
N GLU A 249 5.23 34.08 4.66
CA GLU A 249 6.04 34.84 3.69
C GLU A 249 6.08 36.33 4.01
N ALA A 250 4.93 36.92 4.37
CA ALA A 250 4.86 38.31 4.80
C ALA A 250 5.68 38.55 6.09
N ALA A 251 5.70 37.59 7.02
CA ALA A 251 6.52 37.65 8.23
C ALA A 251 8.03 37.69 7.90
N ILE A 252 8.47 36.81 6.99
CA ILE A 252 9.86 36.77 6.51
C ILE A 252 10.24 38.10 5.84
N GLN A 253 9.37 38.64 5.00
CA GLN A 253 9.58 39.92 4.31
C GLN A 253 9.45 41.13 5.26
N GLY A 254 8.83 40.96 6.43
CA GLY A 254 8.53 42.06 7.35
C GLY A 254 7.43 43.00 6.86
N ASN A 255 6.57 42.54 5.94
CA ASN A 255 5.48 43.35 5.40
C ASN A 255 4.22 43.18 6.23
N GLU A 256 3.99 44.09 7.18
CA GLU A 256 2.83 44.05 8.08
C GLU A 256 1.49 44.20 7.33
N SER A 257 1.45 45.04 6.29
CA SER A 257 0.22 45.29 5.53
C SER A 257 -0.26 44.02 4.82
N SER A 258 0.64 43.34 4.10
CA SER A 258 0.33 42.05 3.47
C SER A 258 0.08 40.97 4.51
N GLY A 259 0.83 40.96 5.61
CA GLY A 259 0.63 40.02 6.72
C GLY A 259 -0.79 40.10 7.30
N ARG A 260 -1.31 41.32 7.50
CA ARG A 260 -2.69 41.56 7.97
C ARG A 260 -3.74 41.08 6.96
N GLU A 261 -3.53 41.36 5.67
CA GLU A 261 -4.45 40.93 4.62
C GLU A 261 -4.51 39.39 4.53
N HIS A 262 -3.36 38.72 4.50
CA HIS A 262 -3.30 37.26 4.48
C HIS A 262 -3.85 36.63 5.77
N LEU A 263 -3.66 37.28 6.93
CA LEU A 263 -4.25 36.82 8.18
C LEU A 263 -5.78 36.89 8.16
N LYS A 264 -6.36 37.96 7.61
CA LYS A 264 -7.82 38.04 7.40
C LYS A 264 -8.33 36.95 6.48
N SER A 265 -7.59 36.65 5.40
CA SER A 265 -7.90 35.54 4.50
C SER A 265 -7.88 34.20 5.24
N PHE A 266 -6.84 33.95 6.05
CA PHE A 266 -6.73 32.76 6.88
C PHE A 266 -7.91 32.60 7.84
N LEU A 267 -8.26 33.65 8.59
CA LEU A 267 -9.39 33.64 9.51
C LEU A 267 -10.73 33.43 8.79
N ALA A 268 -10.91 34.03 7.60
CA ALA A 268 -12.11 33.82 6.79
C ALA A 268 -12.27 32.37 6.36
N GLU A 269 -11.19 31.71 5.92
CA GLU A 269 -11.20 30.29 5.57
C GLU A 269 -11.47 29.38 6.79
N ILE A 270 -10.89 29.71 7.95
CA ILE A 270 -11.19 29.04 9.23
C ILE A 270 -12.69 29.10 9.54
N GLN A 271 -13.33 30.27 9.40
CA GLN A 271 -14.76 30.43 9.65
C GLN A 271 -15.63 29.66 8.65
N LYS A 272 -15.21 29.56 7.37
CA LYS A 272 -15.89 28.71 6.38
C LYS A 272 -15.85 27.24 6.79
N VAL A 273 -14.68 26.75 7.24
CA VAL A 273 -14.52 25.35 7.65
C VAL A 273 -15.28 25.02 8.92
N LYS A 274 -15.36 25.95 9.89
CA LYS A 274 -16.18 25.77 11.10
C LYS A 274 -17.66 25.49 10.82
N LYS A 275 -18.18 25.92 9.67
CA LYS A 275 -19.58 25.67 9.27
C LYS A 275 -19.80 24.29 8.65
N LYS A 276 -18.75 23.53 8.33
CA LYS A 276 -18.86 22.23 7.63
C LYS A 276 -19.28 21.08 8.54
N GLY A 277 -18.94 21.13 9.83
CA GLY A 277 -19.23 20.05 10.77
C GLY A 277 -18.61 20.27 12.14
N LYS A 278 -19.05 19.50 13.15
CA LYS A 278 -18.56 19.62 14.54
C LYS A 278 -17.06 19.31 14.63
N THR A 279 -16.61 18.25 13.95
CA THR A 279 -15.21 17.82 13.96
C THR A 279 -14.32 18.84 13.26
N GLU A 280 -14.71 19.31 12.07
CA GLU A 280 -14.01 20.32 11.30
C GLU A 280 -13.93 21.65 12.07
N ALA A 281 -14.98 22.01 12.82
CA ALA A 281 -14.98 23.19 13.68
C ALA A 281 -13.98 23.08 14.83
N SER A 282 -13.90 21.92 15.49
CA SER A 282 -12.91 21.69 16.56
C SER A 282 -11.48 21.73 16.03
N LEU A 283 -11.22 21.14 14.86
CA LEU A 283 -9.90 21.16 14.22
C LEU A 283 -9.52 22.57 13.76
N ALA A 284 -10.45 23.31 13.15
CA ALA A 284 -10.23 24.68 12.72
C ALA A 284 -9.97 25.63 13.92
N LEU A 285 -10.68 25.43 15.04
CA LEU A 285 -10.41 26.17 16.29
C LEU A 285 -9.02 25.87 16.85
N ALA A 286 -8.54 24.62 16.74
CA ALA A 286 -7.18 24.28 17.15
C ALA A 286 -6.15 25.00 16.27
N LEU A 287 -6.35 25.05 14.95
CA LEU A 287 -5.48 25.79 14.03
C LEU A 287 -5.43 27.29 14.34
N GLU A 288 -6.59 27.90 14.61
CA GLU A 288 -6.70 29.31 14.98
C GLU A 288 -5.93 29.63 16.27
N ARG A 289 -6.06 28.79 17.31
CA ARG A 289 -5.31 28.93 18.56
C ARG A 289 -3.80 28.77 18.35
N SER A 290 -3.39 27.78 17.57
CA SER A 290 -1.98 27.56 17.24
C SER A 290 -1.40 28.75 16.47
N ALA A 291 -2.13 29.29 15.49
CA ALA A 291 -1.73 30.47 14.73
C ALA A 291 -1.54 31.70 15.62
N LYS A 292 -2.46 31.95 16.57
CA LYS A 292 -2.33 33.01 17.56
C LYS A 292 -1.06 32.85 18.41
N LEU A 293 -0.83 31.65 18.94
CA LEU A 293 0.34 31.34 19.75
C LEU A 293 1.65 31.54 18.98
N LEU A 294 1.70 31.14 17.71
CA LEU A 294 2.87 31.35 16.85
C LEU A 294 3.18 32.85 16.67
N LEU A 295 2.17 33.69 16.39
CA LEU A 295 2.39 35.14 16.26
C LEU A 295 2.87 35.78 17.57
N GLU A 296 2.37 35.30 18.72
CA GLU A 296 2.73 35.83 20.03
C GLU A 296 4.16 35.44 20.43
N GLN A 297 4.51 34.16 20.26
CA GLN A 297 5.66 33.55 20.93
C GLN A 297 6.83 33.24 20.00
N ASP A 298 6.58 32.95 18.72
CA ASP A 298 7.63 32.51 17.81
C ASP A 298 8.45 33.72 17.27
N PRO A 299 9.78 33.73 17.43
CA PRO A 299 10.65 34.80 16.95
C PRO A 299 10.52 35.10 15.44
N HIS A 300 10.19 34.09 14.63
CA HIS A 300 10.02 34.24 13.17
C HIS A 300 8.86 35.18 12.81
N TYR A 301 7.90 35.37 13.72
CA TYR A 301 6.75 36.25 13.54
C TYR A 301 6.84 37.54 14.37
N SER A 302 8.01 37.85 14.93
CA SER A 302 8.22 39.05 15.77
C SER A 302 7.73 40.35 15.12
N ARG A 303 7.90 40.49 13.79
CA ARG A 303 7.44 41.65 13.01
C ARG A 303 5.92 41.72 12.82
N LEU A 304 5.22 40.60 13.00
CA LEU A 304 3.77 40.49 12.90
C LEU A 304 3.09 40.26 14.26
N ARG A 305 3.83 40.31 15.37
CA ARG A 305 3.33 39.98 16.71
C ARG A 305 2.09 40.77 17.11
N ASN A 306 1.99 42.03 16.68
CA ASN A 306 0.83 42.88 16.96
C ASN A 306 -0.48 42.35 16.36
N LEU A 307 -0.40 41.55 15.29
CA LEU A 307 -1.55 40.97 14.60
C LEU A 307 -2.22 39.84 15.41
N SER A 308 -1.59 39.34 16.49
CA SER A 308 -2.24 38.34 17.37
C SER A 308 -3.52 38.86 18.03
N LYS A 309 -3.69 40.19 18.09
CA LYS A 309 -4.89 40.87 18.60
C LYS A 309 -6.10 40.73 17.66
N GLU A 310 -5.90 40.27 16.42
CA GLU A 310 -6.95 40.07 15.43
C GLU A 310 -7.66 38.71 15.55
N PHE A 311 -7.24 37.87 16.53
CA PHE A 311 -7.82 36.55 16.86
C PHE A 311 -8.76 36.60 18.06
#